data_AF-A0A9N8V8R7-F1
#
_entry.id   AF-A0A9N8V8R7-F1
#
_cell.length_a   1.000
_cell.length_b   1.000
_cell.length_c   1.000
_cell.angle_alpha   90.00
_cell.angle_beta   90.00
_cell.angle_gamma   90.00
#
_symmetry.space_group_name_H-M   'P 1'
#
loop_
_entity.id
_entity.type
_entity.pdbx_description
1 polymer ?
#
loop_
_entity_poly.entity_id
_entity_poly.type
_entity_poly.pdbx_seq_one_letter_code
_entity_poly.pdbx_strand_id
1 'polypeptide(L)'
;MADSFPDYYAILEIPVTATEVQIREAYKRKALKTHPDRFVDNSSSADSYPCTSEEAKIEFQRVADAYYVLSDPKRREQYDIARKRKRSGSSIWLQNKPDPDYLFGNVFEEMLRPEVENPAWFYTPLGAASGALLGFICGNVPGLMLGAYAGSKLGAVRDAKGVSVYQAYQKLSGSHKAAILAALAAKLIITIFVQSENASSERRFDKGITIGELKAKLEPITGISTTSQQLQLYNGDIFVASVEGDGFMLGAFPVDNYMTLKVIDSSPTGTRNQFTDLSLVEKYELPDDEYAKRSDSVLAFKQRNKLGRFADSQSSTSDASLTFEEEAKNIKVGDRCEVDFSESGEDGFKKRGIVRYVGETKFKPGYWVGVEYDEPVGKHNGTVQDETYFQARPKHGAFVRPNKVKVGDYPEEEIEEM
;
A
#
# COMPACT_ATOMS: atom_id res chain seq x y z
N MET A 1 -2.66 15.66 20.31
CA MET A 1 -1.95 15.70 21.62
C MET A 1 -0.67 14.90 21.45
N ALA A 2 0.48 15.42 21.87
CA ALA A 2 1.80 14.87 21.55
C ALA A 2 1.93 13.39 21.98
N ASP A 3 2.41 12.55 21.07
CA ASP A 3 2.61 11.11 21.25
C ASP A 3 3.82 10.84 22.18
N SER A 4 3.57 11.06 23.47
CA SER A 4 4.53 10.99 24.56
C SER A 4 4.70 9.53 24.99
N PHE A 5 5.84 8.92 24.63
CA PHE A 5 6.30 7.62 25.17
C PHE A 5 5.87 7.41 26.63
N PRO A 6 5.03 6.41 26.94
CA PRO A 6 4.36 6.29 28.22
C PRO A 6 5.35 5.99 29.35
N ASP A 7 5.25 6.72 30.46
CA ASP A 7 6.02 6.47 31.67
C ASP A 7 5.27 5.48 32.59
N TYR A 8 5.56 4.19 32.45
CA TYR A 8 4.87 3.12 33.16
C TYR A 8 5.09 3.18 34.68
N TYR A 9 6.21 3.73 35.14
CA TYR A 9 6.45 3.95 36.58
C TYR A 9 5.54 5.06 37.12
N ALA A 10 5.34 6.13 36.36
CA ALA A 10 4.39 7.18 36.70
C ALA A 10 2.94 6.68 36.64
N ILE A 11 2.61 5.87 35.63
CA ILE A 11 1.28 5.24 35.47
C ILE A 11 0.98 4.28 36.63
N LEU A 12 1.97 3.64 37.25
CA LEU A 12 1.76 2.82 38.45
C LEU A 12 1.97 3.57 39.78
N GLU A 13 2.40 4.84 39.74
CA GLU A 13 2.79 5.66 40.91
C GLU A 13 3.87 4.98 41.78
N ILE A 14 4.86 4.38 41.14
CA ILE A 14 5.95 3.67 41.83
C ILE A 14 7.31 4.24 41.41
N PRO A 15 8.32 4.20 42.31
CA PRO A 15 9.67 4.59 41.93
C PRO A 15 10.29 3.57 40.98
N VAL A 16 11.28 4.01 40.19
CA VAL A 16 12.04 3.14 39.27
C VAL A 16 12.79 2.01 40.00
N THR A 17 13.04 2.20 41.30
CA THR A 17 13.67 1.22 42.19
C THR A 17 12.69 0.23 42.83
N ALA A 18 11.40 0.26 42.46
CA ALA A 18 10.38 -0.59 43.06
C ALA A 18 10.66 -2.09 42.84
N THR A 19 10.38 -2.90 43.86
CA THR A 19 10.49 -4.36 43.79
C THR A 19 9.29 -4.98 43.06
N GLU A 20 9.42 -6.23 42.59
CA GLU A 20 8.33 -6.94 41.89
C GLU A 20 7.04 -7.04 42.72
N VAL A 21 7.20 -7.24 44.03
CA VAL A 21 6.08 -7.28 44.98
C VAL A 21 5.35 -5.94 45.02
N GLN A 22 6.10 -4.82 45.06
CA GLN A 22 5.55 -3.48 45.05
C GLN A 22 4.85 -3.15 43.73
N ILE A 23 5.37 -3.62 42.60
CA ILE A 23 4.74 -3.46 41.27
C ILE A 23 3.38 -4.18 41.23
N ARG A 24 3.32 -5.40 41.77
CA ARG A 24 2.09 -6.19 41.83
C ARG A 24 1.04 -5.59 42.76
N GLU A 25 1.45 -5.10 43.92
CA GLU A 25 0.58 -4.41 44.87
C GLU A 25 0.07 -3.08 44.31
N ALA A 26 0.93 -2.31 43.63
CA ALA A 26 0.55 -1.06 42.98
C ALA A 26 -0.46 -1.29 41.85
N TYR A 27 -0.26 -2.32 41.03
CA TYR A 27 -1.23 -2.74 40.01
C TYR A 27 -2.56 -3.12 40.64
N LYS A 28 -2.57 -3.97 41.68
CA LYS A 28 -3.81 -4.37 42.37
C LYS A 28 -4.57 -3.15 42.92
N ARG A 29 -3.85 -2.19 43.52
CA ARG A 29 -4.40 -0.93 44.02
C ARG A 29 -4.98 -0.07 42.90
N LYS A 30 -4.30 0.05 41.75
CA LYS A 30 -4.75 0.88 40.63
C LYS A 30 -5.85 0.24 39.81
N ALA A 31 -5.76 -1.05 39.49
CA ALA A 31 -6.81 -1.80 38.80
C ALA A 31 -8.14 -1.76 39.58
N LEU A 32 -8.10 -1.79 40.92
CA LEU A 32 -9.31 -1.60 41.75
C LEU A 32 -9.87 -0.18 41.72
N LYS A 33 -9.03 0.84 41.47
CA LYS A 33 -9.46 2.24 41.34
C LYS A 33 -10.02 2.55 39.95
N THR A 34 -9.42 1.99 38.91
CA THR A 34 -9.76 2.22 37.50
C THR A 34 -10.71 1.17 36.94
N HIS A 35 -11.23 0.24 37.77
CA HIS A 35 -12.10 -0.82 37.29
C HIS A 35 -13.39 -0.25 36.65
N PRO A 36 -13.75 -0.68 35.42
CA PRO A 36 -14.89 -0.13 34.70
C PRO A 36 -16.24 -0.31 35.44
N ASP A 37 -16.45 -1.39 36.21
CA ASP A 37 -17.68 -1.57 37.03
C ASP A 37 -17.91 -0.46 38.06
N ARG A 38 -16.87 0.26 38.49
CA ARG A 38 -17.04 1.35 39.46
C ARG A 38 -17.62 2.62 38.84
N PHE A 39 -17.71 2.66 37.51
CA PHE A 39 -18.16 3.81 36.72
C PHE A 39 -19.39 3.47 35.85
N VAL A 40 -20.03 2.33 36.11
CA VAL A 40 -21.33 1.98 35.53
C VAL A 40 -22.42 2.47 36.49
N ASP A 41 -23.21 3.42 35.98
CA ASP A 41 -24.40 4.04 36.59
C ASP A 41 -24.19 5.11 37.68
N ASN A 42 -24.12 6.37 37.25
CA ASN A 42 -24.72 7.50 37.96
C ASN A 42 -25.14 8.59 36.96
N SER A 43 -26.31 8.41 36.33
CA SER A 43 -27.04 9.48 35.63
C SER A 43 -27.82 10.40 36.59
N SER A 44 -27.55 10.36 37.90
CA SER A 44 -28.28 11.18 38.88
C SER A 44 -27.54 11.36 40.21
N SER A 45 -26.43 12.09 40.25
CA SER A 45 -26.07 12.93 41.41
C SER A 45 -24.99 13.93 41.00
N ALA A 46 -25.24 15.21 41.34
CA ALA A 46 -24.55 16.37 40.80
C ALA A 46 -23.23 16.73 41.50
N ASP A 47 -22.65 15.83 42.31
CA ASP A 47 -21.48 16.18 43.11
C ASP A 47 -20.31 15.19 42.92
N SER A 48 -19.29 15.69 42.22
CA SER A 48 -17.89 15.28 42.17
C SER A 48 -17.43 14.16 41.21
N TYR A 49 -16.43 14.53 40.40
CA TYR A 49 -15.52 13.79 39.50
C TYR A 49 -15.91 13.71 37.99
N PRO A 50 -15.15 14.38 37.09
CA PRO A 50 -15.37 14.29 35.64
C PRO A 50 -14.53 13.11 35.10
N CYS A 51 -15.14 11.95 34.90
CA CYS A 51 -14.49 10.89 34.13
C CYS A 51 -15.58 10.05 33.45
N THR A 52 -15.62 10.13 32.13
CA THR A 52 -16.54 9.37 31.27
C THR A 52 -16.18 7.87 31.30
N SER A 53 -17.16 6.98 31.06
CA SER A 53 -16.94 5.51 31.02
C SER A 53 -15.80 5.09 30.08
N GLU A 54 -15.52 5.89 29.04
CA GLU A 54 -14.45 5.65 28.08
C GLU A 54 -13.06 6.01 28.63
N GLU A 55 -12.93 7.08 29.41
CA GLU A 55 -11.67 7.48 30.04
C GLU A 55 -11.21 6.46 31.08
N ALA A 56 -12.15 5.90 31.86
CA ALA A 56 -11.87 4.82 32.80
C ALA A 56 -11.35 3.55 32.11
N LYS A 57 -11.89 3.21 30.92
CA LYS A 57 -11.40 2.09 30.10
C LYS A 57 -9.99 2.32 29.58
N ILE A 58 -9.71 3.52 29.07
CA ILE A 58 -8.37 3.90 28.57
C ILE A 58 -7.35 3.89 29.70
N GLU A 59 -7.71 4.39 30.88
CA GLU A 59 -6.84 4.40 32.06
C GLU A 59 -6.59 2.99 32.59
N PHE A 60 -7.62 2.14 32.62
CA PHE A 60 -7.49 0.72 32.98
C PHE A 60 -6.54 -0.02 32.04
N GLN A 61 -6.65 0.21 30.73
CA GLN A 61 -5.75 -0.36 29.73
C GLN A 61 -4.30 0.07 29.97
N ARG A 62 -4.05 1.37 30.20
CA ARG A 62 -2.71 1.89 30.51
C ARG A 62 -2.10 1.28 31.77
N VAL A 63 -2.92 1.04 32.79
CA VAL A 63 -2.49 0.37 34.05
C VAL A 63 -2.14 -1.09 33.80
N ALA A 64 -2.89 -1.79 32.94
CA ALA A 64 -2.61 -3.17 32.53
C ALA A 64 -1.31 -3.27 31.73
N ASP A 65 -1.11 -2.38 30.75
CA ASP A 65 0.11 -2.31 29.94
C ASP A 65 1.35 -2.04 30.79
N ALA A 66 1.24 -1.10 31.74
CA ALA A 66 2.32 -0.78 32.67
C ALA A 66 2.72 -1.99 33.53
N TYR A 67 1.74 -2.77 34.02
CA TYR A 67 2.02 -3.99 34.77
C TYR A 67 2.61 -5.09 33.88
N TYR A 68 2.11 -5.28 32.66
CA TYR A 68 2.62 -6.28 31.72
C TYR A 68 4.11 -6.08 31.39
N VAL A 69 4.54 -4.82 31.28
CA VAL A 69 5.92 -4.45 30.99
C VAL A 69 6.81 -4.49 32.23
N LEU A 70 6.33 -3.99 33.38
CA LEU A 70 7.16 -3.87 34.59
C LEU A 70 7.21 -5.14 35.45
N SER A 71 6.24 -6.06 35.32
CA SER A 71 6.18 -7.29 36.12
C SER A 71 7.20 -8.36 35.74
N ASP A 72 7.73 -8.32 34.51
CA ASP A 72 8.75 -9.25 34.03
C ASP A 72 10.14 -8.56 34.03
N PRO A 73 11.17 -9.17 34.66
CA PRO A 73 12.51 -8.57 34.75
C PRO A 73 13.12 -8.21 33.39
N LYS A 74 12.94 -9.06 32.37
CA LYS A 74 13.51 -8.90 31.04
C LYS A 74 12.81 -7.77 30.28
N ARG A 75 11.48 -7.69 30.37
CA ARG A 75 10.69 -6.61 29.76
C ARG A 75 10.94 -5.26 30.42
N ARG A 76 11.08 -5.25 31.75
CA ARG A 76 11.42 -4.07 32.53
C ARG A 76 12.79 -3.51 32.13
N GLU A 77 13.78 -4.37 31.96
CA GLU A 77 15.12 -3.97 31.50
C GLU A 77 15.07 -3.34 30.10
N GLN A 78 14.37 -3.98 29.16
CA GLN A 78 14.18 -3.44 27.80
C GLN A 78 13.47 -2.09 27.81
N TYR A 79 12.43 -1.94 28.62
CA TYR A 79 11.72 -0.69 28.81
C TYR A 79 12.63 0.41 29.40
N ASP A 80 13.45 0.07 30.40
CA ASP A 80 14.39 1.00 31.01
C ASP A 80 15.47 1.45 30.02
N ILE A 81 15.94 0.56 29.14
CA ILE A 81 16.86 0.88 28.04
C ILE A 81 16.19 1.84 27.06
N ALA A 82 14.98 1.54 26.59
CA ALA A 82 14.23 2.40 25.66
C ALA A 82 13.92 3.79 26.26
N ARG A 83 13.52 3.82 27.54
CA ARG A 83 13.24 5.06 28.30
C ARG A 83 14.50 5.93 28.47
N LYS A 84 15.66 5.31 28.73
CA LYS A 84 16.96 6.00 28.80
C LYS A 84 17.39 6.56 27.43
N ARG A 85 17.21 5.78 26.36
CA ARG A 85 17.51 6.20 24.97
C ARG A 85 16.71 7.45 24.58
N LYS A 86 15.42 7.52 24.92
CA LYS A 86 14.58 8.69 24.62
C LYS A 86 14.95 9.93 25.44
N ARG A 87 15.37 9.76 26.72
CA ARG A 87 15.87 10.87 27.55
C ARG A 87 17.23 11.41 27.10
N SER A 88 18.02 10.63 26.37
CA SER A 88 19.38 10.99 25.98
C SER A 88 19.50 11.73 24.65
N GLY A 89 18.43 11.86 23.86
CA GLY A 89 18.41 12.70 22.65
C GLY A 89 19.56 12.49 21.64
N SER A 90 20.19 11.31 21.60
CA SER A 90 21.36 11.06 20.77
C SER A 90 21.19 9.79 19.95
N SER A 91 21.22 9.97 18.63
CA SER A 91 21.38 8.94 17.62
C SER A 91 22.76 8.27 17.76
N ILE A 92 22.79 6.97 18.05
CA ILE A 92 23.92 6.10 17.69
C ILE A 92 23.43 4.65 17.61
N TRP A 93 23.64 4.07 16.43
CA TRP A 93 23.45 2.66 16.09
C TRP A 93 24.52 1.80 16.76
N LEU A 94 24.11 0.78 17.51
CA LEU A 94 24.47 -0.65 17.36
C LEU A 94 24.03 -1.43 18.61
N GLN A 95 23.74 -2.72 18.40
CA GLN A 95 23.39 -3.76 19.38
C GLN A 95 21.95 -3.75 19.90
N ASN A 96 21.08 -4.45 19.17
CA ASN A 96 20.50 -5.70 19.70
C ASN A 96 19.87 -6.51 18.56
N LYS A 97 20.24 -7.79 18.50
CA LYS A 97 19.56 -8.81 17.68
C LYS A 97 18.08 -8.88 18.10
N PRO A 98 17.13 -9.10 17.17
CA PRO A 98 15.74 -9.34 17.55
C PRO A 98 15.65 -10.64 18.35
N ASP A 99 15.08 -10.54 19.55
CA ASP A 99 14.86 -11.64 20.49
C ASP A 99 13.71 -12.51 19.97
N PRO A 100 13.91 -13.82 19.71
CA PRO A 100 12.88 -14.71 19.14
C PRO A 100 11.59 -14.77 19.96
N ASP A 101 11.67 -14.50 21.27
CA ASP A 101 10.53 -14.45 22.19
C ASP A 101 9.53 -13.33 21.85
N TYR A 102 10.03 -12.18 21.33
CA TYR A 102 9.20 -11.02 20.96
C TYR A 102 8.47 -11.24 19.63
N LEU A 103 9.05 -12.10 18.79
CA LEU A 103 8.62 -12.38 17.44
C LEU A 103 7.41 -13.33 17.38
N PHE A 104 7.46 -14.38 18.19
CA PHE A 104 6.38 -15.35 18.30
C PHE A 104 5.15 -14.79 19.04
N GLY A 105 5.35 -13.84 19.96
CA GLY A 105 4.26 -13.20 20.70
C GLY A 105 3.35 -12.35 19.81
N ASN A 106 3.92 -11.46 19.00
CA ASN A 106 3.15 -10.49 18.20
C ASN A 106 2.33 -11.15 17.07
N VAL A 107 2.90 -12.14 16.38
CA VAL A 107 2.22 -12.86 15.28
C VAL A 107 1.05 -13.70 15.79
N PHE A 108 1.16 -14.24 17.01
CA PHE A 108 0.10 -15.04 17.62
C PHE A 108 -1.01 -14.18 18.20
N GLU A 109 -0.65 -13.01 18.75
CA GLU A 109 -1.59 -12.00 19.24
C GLU A 109 -2.42 -11.42 18.09
N GLU A 110 -1.81 -11.17 16.94
CA GLU A 110 -2.47 -10.73 15.71
C GLU A 110 -3.41 -11.81 15.14
N MET A 111 -3.04 -13.10 15.23
CA MET A 111 -3.89 -14.22 14.82
C MET A 111 -5.12 -14.43 15.74
N LEU A 112 -5.11 -13.84 16.94
CA LEU A 112 -6.15 -13.93 17.97
C LEU A 112 -7.00 -12.66 18.10
N ARG A 113 -6.72 -11.60 17.34
CA ARG A 113 -7.56 -10.39 17.34
C ARG A 113 -8.91 -10.69 16.68
N PRO A 114 -10.05 -10.49 17.37
CA PRO A 114 -11.36 -10.68 16.77
C PRO A 114 -11.63 -9.52 15.80
N GLU A 115 -11.64 -9.78 14.50
CA GLU A 115 -11.90 -8.75 13.47
C GLU A 115 -13.39 -8.42 13.24
N VAL A 116 -14.36 -9.05 13.93
CA VAL A 116 -15.81 -8.74 13.78
C VAL A 116 -16.61 -8.97 15.07
N GLU A 117 -17.59 -8.10 15.36
CA GLU A 117 -18.52 -8.20 16.50
C GLU A 117 -19.55 -9.36 16.40
N ASN A 118 -19.47 -10.31 17.36
CA ASN A 118 -20.50 -11.22 17.95
C ASN A 118 -21.25 -12.30 17.12
N PRO A 119 -21.67 -13.47 17.71
CA PRO A 119 -21.81 -13.78 19.15
C PRO A 119 -20.99 -14.97 19.69
N ALA A 120 -20.78 -14.90 21.00
CA ALA A 120 -20.05 -15.82 21.86
C ALA A 120 -20.69 -17.22 21.99
N TRP A 121 -19.93 -18.26 21.63
CA TRP A 121 -19.85 -19.60 22.28
C TRP A 121 -18.99 -20.60 21.47
N PHE A 122 -18.66 -20.27 20.21
CA PHE A 122 -17.99 -21.18 19.28
C PHE A 122 -16.47 -20.92 19.07
N TYR A 123 -15.95 -19.75 19.47
CA TYR A 123 -14.59 -19.31 19.08
C TYR A 123 -13.46 -19.54 20.10
N THR A 124 -13.70 -20.24 21.19
CA THR A 124 -12.66 -20.48 22.21
C THR A 124 -11.69 -21.65 21.94
N PRO A 125 -11.82 -22.54 20.90
CA PRO A 125 -10.83 -23.61 20.68
C PRO A 125 -9.93 -23.45 19.44
N LEU A 126 -9.95 -22.34 18.69
CA LEU A 126 -9.28 -22.25 17.38
C LEU A 126 -7.82 -21.76 17.42
N GLY A 127 -7.38 -21.12 18.51
CA GLY A 127 -6.00 -20.62 18.68
C GLY A 127 -4.94 -21.68 18.98
N ALA A 128 -5.33 -22.94 18.99
CA ALA A 128 -4.57 -24.03 19.58
C ALA A 128 -3.72 -24.81 18.53
N ALA A 129 -4.20 -24.88 17.28
CA ALA A 129 -3.67 -25.86 16.34
C ALA A 129 -2.37 -25.46 15.61
N SER A 130 -1.88 -24.23 15.75
CA SER A 130 -0.79 -23.67 14.93
C SER A 130 0.62 -24.06 15.38
N GLY A 131 0.89 -24.14 16.69
CA GLY A 131 2.26 -24.18 17.21
C GLY A 131 3.00 -25.51 17.02
N ALA A 132 2.32 -26.64 17.22
CA ALA A 132 2.93 -27.98 17.07
C ALA A 132 3.12 -28.38 15.59
N LEU A 133 2.36 -27.73 14.71
CA LEU A 133 2.32 -28.04 13.30
C LEU A 133 3.37 -27.32 12.48
N LEU A 134 3.58 -26.04 12.81
CA LEU A 134 4.66 -25.21 12.29
C LEU A 134 6.03 -25.87 12.50
N GLY A 135 6.25 -26.51 13.65
CA GLY A 135 7.49 -27.23 13.96
C GLY A 135 7.72 -28.50 13.14
N PHE A 136 6.68 -29.12 12.58
CA PHE A 136 6.78 -30.35 11.76
C PHE A 136 6.87 -30.06 10.26
N ILE A 137 6.26 -28.96 9.80
CA ILE A 137 6.27 -28.55 8.38
C ILE A 137 7.62 -27.90 8.01
N CYS A 138 8.28 -27.18 8.92
CA CYS A 138 9.60 -26.56 8.72
C CYS A 138 10.77 -27.55 8.83
N GLY A 139 10.65 -28.72 8.20
CA GLY A 139 11.67 -29.76 8.18
C GLY A 139 12.98 -29.34 7.50
N ASN A 140 13.83 -28.66 8.25
CA ASN A 140 15.29 -28.84 8.21
C ASN A 140 15.83 -28.68 9.63
N VAL A 141 16.88 -29.43 9.97
CA VAL A 141 17.34 -29.76 11.35
C VAL A 141 17.28 -28.62 12.40
N PRO A 142 17.50 -27.33 12.07
CA PRO A 142 17.33 -26.22 13.03
C PRO A 142 15.88 -25.93 13.46
N GLY A 143 14.88 -26.11 12.59
CA GLY A 143 13.47 -25.81 12.87
C GLY A 143 12.83 -26.75 13.90
N LEU A 144 13.33 -27.99 13.99
CA LEU A 144 12.89 -29.00 14.95
C LEU A 144 13.25 -28.62 16.40
N MET A 145 14.41 -27.97 16.60
CA MET A 145 14.88 -27.54 17.93
C MET A 145 14.07 -26.36 18.47
N LEU A 146 13.69 -25.42 17.60
CA LEU A 146 12.85 -24.27 17.96
C LEU A 146 11.39 -24.68 18.17
N GLY A 147 10.87 -25.62 17.37
CA GLY A 147 9.56 -26.23 17.55
C GLY A 147 9.43 -27.05 18.84
N ALA A 148 10.49 -27.75 19.27
CA ALA A 148 10.52 -28.47 20.53
C ALA A 148 10.50 -27.52 21.75
N TYR A 149 11.19 -26.38 21.67
CA TYR A 149 11.23 -25.37 22.74
C TYR A 149 9.88 -24.65 22.90
N ALA A 150 9.27 -24.20 21.80
CA ALA A 150 7.94 -23.58 21.82
C ALA A 150 6.81 -24.58 22.19
N GLY A 151 6.93 -25.84 21.75
CA GLY A 151 6.02 -26.93 22.11
C GLY A 151 5.98 -27.22 23.60
N SER A 152 7.09 -27.02 24.32
CA SER A 152 7.17 -27.24 25.78
C SER A 152 6.35 -26.23 26.60
N LYS A 153 6.21 -24.98 26.14
CA LYS A 153 5.45 -23.92 26.82
C LYS A 153 3.99 -23.83 26.37
N LEU A 154 3.69 -24.09 25.09
CA LEU A 154 2.31 -24.17 24.58
C LEU A 154 1.62 -25.48 25.00
N GLY A 155 2.40 -26.54 25.21
CA GLY A 155 1.97 -27.78 25.85
C GLY A 155 1.60 -27.62 27.34
N ALA A 156 1.76 -26.43 27.93
CA ALA A 156 1.29 -26.08 29.28
C ALA A 156 -0.09 -25.39 29.28
N VAL A 157 -0.57 -24.92 28.13
CA VAL A 157 -1.91 -24.33 28.01
C VAL A 157 -2.93 -25.46 28.10
N ARG A 158 -3.85 -25.33 29.05
CA ARG A 158 -4.88 -26.32 29.39
C ARG A 158 -6.24 -25.65 29.21
N ASP A 159 -7.23 -26.37 28.67
CA ASP A 159 -8.62 -25.93 28.79
C ASP A 159 -9.06 -26.00 30.28
N ALA A 160 -10.19 -25.39 30.65
CA ALA A 160 -10.76 -25.46 32.00
C ALA A 160 -10.89 -26.90 32.57
N LYS A 161 -10.88 -27.92 31.71
CA LYS A 161 -10.91 -29.37 31.99
C LYS A 161 -9.53 -30.03 32.00
N GLY A 162 -8.43 -29.26 31.93
CA GLY A 162 -7.07 -29.79 32.02
C GLY A 162 -6.54 -30.48 30.76
N VAL A 163 -7.22 -30.35 29.61
CA VAL A 163 -6.78 -30.99 28.36
C VAL A 163 -5.83 -30.06 27.61
N SER A 164 -4.71 -30.60 27.15
CA SER A 164 -3.79 -29.82 26.32
C SER A 164 -4.34 -29.67 24.90
N VAL A 165 -4.00 -28.55 24.30
CA VAL A 165 -4.23 -28.25 22.88
C VAL A 165 -3.84 -29.40 21.94
N TYR A 166 -2.68 -30.02 22.21
CA TYR A 166 -2.18 -31.16 21.45
C TYR A 166 -3.07 -32.41 21.61
N GLN A 167 -3.52 -32.70 22.84
CA GLN A 167 -4.46 -33.79 23.10
C GLN A 167 -5.82 -33.56 22.44
N ALA A 168 -6.30 -32.32 22.40
CA ALA A 168 -7.53 -31.97 21.68
C ALA A 168 -7.39 -32.20 20.18
N TYR A 169 -6.26 -31.78 19.57
CA TYR A 169 -5.97 -32.03 18.17
C TYR A 169 -5.87 -33.53 17.84
N GLN A 170 -5.22 -34.34 18.69
CA GLN A 170 -5.12 -35.78 18.46
C GLN A 170 -6.47 -36.50 18.42
N LYS A 171 -7.49 -35.99 19.12
CA LYS A 171 -8.84 -36.54 19.13
C LYS A 171 -9.66 -36.22 17.87
N LEU A 172 -9.19 -35.30 17.02
CA LEU A 172 -9.86 -34.97 15.76
C LEU A 172 -9.70 -36.08 14.72
N SER A 173 -10.70 -36.23 13.85
CA SER A 173 -10.63 -37.13 12.68
C SER A 173 -9.58 -36.63 11.67
N GLY A 174 -9.08 -37.52 10.82
CA GLY A 174 -8.04 -37.19 9.83
C GLY A 174 -8.40 -36.02 8.90
N SER A 175 -9.69 -35.90 8.53
CA SER A 175 -10.21 -34.80 7.71
C SER A 175 -10.13 -33.44 8.41
N HIS A 176 -10.57 -33.35 9.66
CA HIS A 176 -10.52 -32.11 10.44
C HIS A 176 -9.10 -31.70 10.77
N LYS A 177 -8.23 -32.68 11.05
CA LYS A 177 -6.78 -32.45 11.18
C LYS A 177 -6.26 -31.75 9.94
N ALA A 178 -6.43 -32.38 8.78
CA ALA A 178 -5.96 -31.86 7.49
C ALA A 178 -6.51 -30.46 7.15
N ALA A 179 -7.79 -30.20 7.42
CA ALA A 179 -8.40 -28.88 7.18
C ALA A 179 -7.76 -27.78 8.05
N ILE A 180 -7.47 -28.09 9.31
CA ILE A 180 -6.79 -27.18 10.22
C ILE A 180 -5.33 -26.98 9.76
N LEU A 181 -4.64 -28.03 9.30
CA LEU A 181 -3.30 -27.90 8.71
C LEU A 181 -3.29 -26.95 7.53
N ALA A 182 -4.24 -27.13 6.62
CA ALA A 182 -4.37 -26.35 5.41
C ALA A 182 -4.70 -24.89 5.71
N ALA A 183 -5.59 -24.62 6.67
CA ALA A 183 -5.94 -23.26 7.08
C ALA A 183 -4.76 -22.52 7.73
N LEU A 184 -3.94 -23.25 8.51
CA LEU A 184 -2.73 -22.70 9.11
C LEU A 184 -1.63 -22.43 8.09
N ALA A 185 -1.41 -23.36 7.16
CA ALA A 185 -0.48 -23.17 6.05
C ALA A 185 -0.90 -22.00 5.16
N ALA A 186 -2.20 -21.84 4.88
CA ALA A 186 -2.72 -20.74 4.08
C ALA A 186 -2.48 -19.36 4.72
N LYS A 187 -2.55 -19.25 6.06
CA LYS A 187 -2.26 -18.00 6.79
C LYS A 187 -0.76 -17.66 6.85
N LEU A 188 0.11 -18.62 6.59
CA LEU A 188 1.57 -18.41 6.55
C LEU A 188 2.04 -17.96 5.17
N ILE A 189 1.23 -18.12 4.13
CA ILE A 189 1.57 -17.66 2.79
C ILE A 189 1.16 -16.20 2.66
N ILE A 190 2.14 -15.35 2.36
CA ILE A 190 1.94 -13.95 2.03
C ILE A 190 2.23 -13.68 0.57
N THR A 191 1.48 -12.77 -0.02
CA THR A 191 1.72 -12.23 -1.35
C THR A 191 2.42 -10.90 -1.19
N ILE A 192 3.59 -10.69 -1.81
CA ILE A 192 4.35 -9.43 -1.76
C ILE A 192 4.80 -9.01 -3.15
N PHE A 193 4.99 -7.71 -3.36
CA PHE A 193 5.59 -7.17 -4.57
C PHE A 193 7.10 -7.13 -4.43
N VAL A 194 7.82 -7.89 -5.26
CA VAL A 194 9.27 -7.85 -5.33
C VAL A 194 9.68 -6.83 -6.37
N GLN A 195 10.44 -5.82 -5.96
CA GLN A 195 10.92 -4.76 -6.84
C GLN A 195 12.44 -4.63 -6.76
N SER A 196 13.10 -4.61 -7.90
CA SER A 196 14.50 -4.22 -8.06
C SER A 196 14.59 -3.10 -9.10
N GLU A 197 15.81 -2.66 -9.41
CA GLU A 197 16.06 -1.63 -10.43
C GLU A 197 15.50 -2.01 -11.81
N ASN A 198 15.56 -3.30 -12.16
CA ASN A 198 15.24 -3.80 -13.51
C ASN A 198 14.09 -4.83 -13.53
N ALA A 199 13.55 -5.21 -12.38
CA ALA A 199 12.49 -6.21 -12.29
C ALA A 199 11.40 -5.80 -11.29
N SER A 200 10.15 -6.03 -11.65
CA SER A 200 9.01 -5.91 -10.75
C SER A 200 8.13 -7.13 -10.94
N SER A 201 7.86 -7.86 -9.85
CA SER A 201 6.99 -9.04 -9.91
C SER A 201 6.25 -9.28 -8.59
N GLU A 202 4.98 -9.61 -8.68
CA GLU A 202 4.19 -10.10 -7.55
C GLU A 202 4.54 -11.57 -7.26
N ARG A 203 4.82 -11.90 -5.99
CA ARG A 203 5.28 -13.23 -5.58
C ARG A 203 4.65 -13.67 -4.26
N ARG A 204 4.49 -14.98 -4.11
CA ARG A 204 3.96 -15.59 -2.89
C ARG A 204 5.06 -16.32 -2.15
N PHE A 205 5.24 -15.98 -0.89
CA PHE A 205 6.24 -16.59 0.00
C PHE A 205 5.61 -17.09 1.28
N ASP A 206 6.20 -18.13 1.86
CA ASP A 206 5.84 -18.63 3.18
C ASP A 206 6.57 -17.78 4.24
N LYS A 207 5.87 -17.30 5.28
CA LYS A 207 6.44 -16.58 6.42
C LYS A 207 7.51 -17.42 7.16
N GLY A 208 7.48 -18.75 7.05
CA GLY A 208 8.49 -19.66 7.60
C GLY A 208 9.77 -19.79 6.78
N ILE A 209 9.86 -19.21 5.58
CA ILE A 209 11.10 -19.23 4.77
C ILE A 209 12.20 -18.44 5.48
N THR A 210 13.44 -18.93 5.46
CA THR A 210 14.57 -18.14 5.96
C THR A 210 14.94 -17.02 4.99
N ILE A 211 15.54 -15.93 5.49
CA ILE A 211 15.99 -14.83 4.64
C ILE A 211 17.06 -15.29 3.65
N GLY A 212 17.93 -16.23 4.03
CA GLY A 212 18.90 -16.83 3.10
C GLY A 212 18.23 -17.58 1.94
N GLU A 213 17.23 -18.41 2.24
CA GLU A 213 16.44 -19.11 1.20
C GLU A 213 15.62 -18.14 0.35
N LEU A 214 15.09 -17.08 0.96
CA LEU A 214 14.39 -16.02 0.24
C LEU A 214 15.32 -15.35 -0.77
N LYS A 215 16.52 -14.93 -0.36
CA LYS A 215 17.53 -14.34 -1.25
C LYS A 215 17.89 -15.26 -2.42
N ALA A 216 18.06 -16.56 -2.15
CA ALA A 216 18.33 -17.56 -3.19
C ALA A 216 17.17 -17.68 -4.20
N LYS A 217 15.92 -17.53 -3.76
CA LYS A 217 14.75 -17.48 -4.66
C LYS A 217 14.62 -16.16 -5.41
N LEU A 218 15.14 -15.06 -4.87
CA LEU A 218 15.12 -13.74 -5.50
C LEU A 218 16.23 -13.56 -6.55
N GLU A 219 17.33 -14.30 -6.45
CA GLU A 219 18.44 -14.27 -7.42
C GLU A 219 18.01 -14.53 -8.87
N PRO A 220 17.28 -15.61 -9.21
CA PRO A 220 16.84 -15.83 -10.59
C PRO A 220 15.78 -14.82 -11.08
N ILE A 221 15.15 -14.08 -10.17
CA ILE A 221 14.12 -13.09 -10.50
C ILE A 221 14.76 -11.71 -10.77
N THR A 222 15.67 -11.32 -9.88
CA THR A 222 16.26 -9.98 -9.88
C THR A 222 17.61 -9.93 -10.58
N GLY A 223 18.28 -11.08 -10.77
CA GLY A 223 19.63 -11.19 -11.30
C GLY A 223 20.73 -10.80 -10.31
N ILE A 224 20.38 -10.45 -9.07
CA ILE A 224 21.33 -9.98 -8.04
C ILE A 224 21.79 -11.18 -7.22
N SER A 225 23.10 -11.34 -7.05
CA SER A 225 23.65 -12.45 -6.24
C SER A 225 23.26 -12.34 -4.76
N THR A 226 23.01 -13.47 -4.10
CA THR A 226 22.59 -13.54 -2.69
C THR A 226 23.44 -12.75 -1.71
N THR A 227 24.75 -12.61 -1.97
CA THR A 227 25.70 -11.87 -1.12
C THR A 227 25.61 -10.35 -1.31
N SER A 228 25.15 -9.89 -2.46
CA SER A 228 24.99 -8.47 -2.81
C SER A 228 23.54 -8.00 -2.71
N GLN A 229 22.61 -8.86 -2.28
CA GLN A 229 21.22 -8.49 -2.06
C GLN A 229 21.03 -7.84 -0.69
N GLN A 230 20.61 -6.58 -0.69
CA GLN A 230 20.08 -5.90 0.48
C GLN A 230 18.56 -5.78 0.36
N LEU A 231 17.83 -6.30 1.34
CA LEU A 231 16.37 -6.37 1.33
C LEU A 231 15.77 -5.28 2.22
N GLN A 232 14.83 -4.51 1.69
CA GLN A 232 14.09 -3.49 2.43
C GLN A 232 12.59 -3.68 2.23
N LEU A 233 11.83 -3.59 3.32
CA LEU A 233 10.39 -3.74 3.31
C LEU A 233 9.69 -2.38 3.35
N TYR A 234 8.72 -2.21 2.46
CA TYR A 234 7.90 -1.01 2.30
C TYR A 234 6.41 -1.35 2.32
N ASN A 235 5.60 -0.44 2.86
CA ASN A 235 4.15 -0.46 2.75
C ASN A 235 3.72 0.76 1.93
N GLY A 236 3.38 0.56 0.65
CA GLY A 236 3.32 1.64 -0.33
C GLY A 236 4.69 2.33 -0.43
N ASP A 237 4.72 3.64 -0.17
CA ASP A 237 5.96 4.44 -0.18
C ASP A 237 6.67 4.53 1.19
N ILE A 238 6.06 3.97 2.24
CA ILE A 238 6.57 4.07 3.61
C ILE A 238 7.57 2.95 3.87
N PHE A 239 8.80 3.31 4.25
CA PHE A 239 9.80 2.36 4.72
C PHE A 239 9.39 1.77 6.08
N VAL A 240 9.36 0.44 6.17
CA VAL A 240 8.96 -0.29 7.39
C VAL A 240 10.20 -0.83 8.11
N ALA A 241 11.01 -1.65 7.43
CA ALA A 241 12.14 -2.33 8.05
C ALA A 241 13.20 -2.76 7.03
N SER A 242 14.46 -2.85 7.50
CA SER A 242 15.53 -3.56 6.79
C SER A 242 15.46 -5.05 7.13
N VAL A 243 15.45 -5.91 6.11
CA VAL A 243 15.33 -7.36 6.27
C VAL A 243 16.74 -7.96 6.23
N GLU A 244 17.30 -8.20 7.42
CA GLU A 244 18.70 -8.60 7.61
C GLU A 244 18.84 -9.87 8.44
N GLY A 245 19.90 -10.64 8.17
CA GLY A 245 20.23 -11.86 8.89
C GLY A 245 19.61 -13.11 8.26
N ASP A 246 20.42 -13.85 7.53
CA ASP A 246 19.98 -14.98 6.68
C ASP A 246 19.33 -16.13 7.46
N GLY A 247 19.63 -16.26 8.75
CA GLY A 247 19.05 -17.28 9.63
C GLY A 247 17.69 -16.93 10.24
N PHE A 248 17.21 -15.69 10.05
CA PHE A 248 15.86 -15.32 10.49
C PHE A 248 14.82 -15.75 9.47
N MET A 249 13.59 -16.01 9.93
CA MET A 249 12.45 -16.30 9.07
C MET A 249 11.84 -14.99 8.54
N LEU A 250 11.17 -15.04 7.40
CA LEU A 250 10.49 -13.87 6.81
C LEU A 250 9.39 -13.32 7.73
N GLY A 251 8.67 -14.19 8.42
CA GLY A 251 7.68 -13.84 9.45
C GLY A 251 8.31 -13.20 10.70
N ALA A 252 9.65 -13.12 10.77
CA ALA A 252 10.33 -12.33 11.79
C ALA A 252 10.25 -10.82 11.56
N PHE A 253 9.85 -10.42 10.37
CA PHE A 253 9.70 -9.03 9.99
C PHE A 253 8.20 -8.71 9.96
N PRO A 254 7.82 -7.44 10.17
CA PRO A 254 6.42 -7.00 10.10
C PRO A 254 5.95 -6.96 8.64
N VAL A 255 5.87 -8.15 8.03
CA VAL A 255 5.55 -8.36 6.62
C VAL A 255 4.15 -8.90 6.45
N ASP A 256 3.36 -8.20 5.64
CA ASP A 256 1.98 -8.55 5.32
C ASP A 256 1.73 -8.59 3.82
N ASN A 257 0.52 -9.02 3.47
CA ASN A 257 0.08 -9.11 2.09
C ASN A 257 0.17 -7.74 1.40
N TYR A 258 0.59 -7.77 0.14
CA TYR A 258 0.71 -6.63 -0.77
C TYR A 258 1.74 -5.58 -0.37
N MET A 259 2.60 -5.86 0.62
CA MET A 259 3.78 -5.05 0.88
C MET A 259 4.83 -5.20 -0.22
N THR A 260 5.73 -4.21 -0.32
CA THR A 260 6.79 -4.18 -1.33
C THR A 260 8.13 -4.54 -0.70
N LEU A 261 8.75 -5.60 -1.21
CA LEU A 261 10.12 -5.97 -0.90
C LEU A 261 11.05 -5.40 -1.96
N LYS A 262 11.76 -4.32 -1.62
CA LYS A 262 12.78 -3.73 -2.48
C LYS A 262 14.09 -4.48 -2.32
N VAL A 263 14.61 -5.00 -3.43
CA VAL A 263 15.89 -5.69 -3.54
C VAL A 263 16.91 -4.72 -4.13
N ILE A 264 17.82 -4.25 -3.29
CA ILE A 264 18.88 -3.32 -3.66
C ILE A 264 20.15 -4.11 -3.93
N ASP A 265 20.76 -3.88 -5.09
CA ASP A 265 22.07 -4.43 -5.42
C ASP A 265 23.17 -3.59 -4.76
N SER A 266 23.95 -4.22 -3.88
CA SER A 266 25.14 -3.65 -3.25
C SER A 266 26.46 -4.07 -3.94
N SER A 267 26.39 -4.68 -5.12
CA SER A 267 27.57 -5.07 -5.90
C SER A 267 28.40 -3.85 -6.32
N PRO A 268 29.72 -4.02 -6.55
CA PRO A 268 30.57 -2.92 -7.03
C PRO A 268 30.02 -2.36 -8.34
N THR A 269 30.03 -1.03 -8.48
CA THR A 269 29.42 -0.29 -9.61
C THR A 269 29.84 -0.82 -10.99
N GLY A 270 31.03 -1.42 -11.10
CA GLY A 270 31.55 -1.98 -12.36
C GLY A 270 30.74 -3.15 -12.91
N THR A 271 30.08 -3.95 -12.07
CA THR A 271 29.28 -5.14 -12.46
C THR A 271 27.77 -4.88 -12.53
N ARG A 272 27.32 -3.74 -12.00
CA ARG A 272 25.91 -3.37 -11.96
C ARG A 272 25.44 -2.95 -13.36
N ASN A 273 24.28 -3.44 -13.78
CA ASN A 273 23.59 -3.02 -15.01
C ASN A 273 24.34 -3.23 -16.35
N GLN A 274 25.44 -4.02 -16.38
CA GLN A 274 26.19 -4.29 -17.62
C GLN A 274 25.31 -4.87 -18.75
N PHE A 275 24.29 -5.64 -18.40
CA PHE A 275 23.37 -6.28 -19.36
C PHE A 275 22.16 -5.43 -19.74
N THR A 276 21.92 -4.33 -19.01
CA THR A 276 20.79 -3.43 -19.27
C THR A 276 21.21 -2.14 -19.98
N ASP A 277 22.50 -1.83 -19.99
CA ASP A 277 23.02 -0.68 -20.72
C ASP A 277 23.08 -0.96 -22.23
N LEU A 278 22.01 -0.55 -22.92
CA LEU A 278 21.88 -0.64 -24.38
C LEU A 278 22.86 0.25 -25.16
N SER A 279 23.64 1.11 -24.48
CA SER A 279 24.69 1.91 -25.13
C SER A 279 25.96 1.10 -25.40
N LEU A 280 26.19 0.01 -24.65
CA LEU A 280 27.35 -0.87 -24.81
C LEU A 280 27.20 -1.85 -25.98
N VAL A 281 25.99 -2.03 -26.48
CA VAL A 281 25.70 -2.92 -27.61
C VAL A 281 25.90 -2.13 -28.90
N GLU A 282 26.84 -2.55 -29.74
CA GLU A 282 26.97 -2.02 -31.10
C GLU A 282 25.67 -2.31 -31.87
N LYS A 283 24.87 -1.26 -32.09
CA LYS A 283 23.65 -1.34 -32.88
C LYS A 283 24.03 -1.26 -34.34
N TYR A 284 23.70 -2.30 -35.10
CA TYR A 284 23.78 -2.25 -36.54
C TYR A 284 22.64 -1.36 -37.08
N GLU A 285 22.99 -0.22 -37.65
CA GLU A 285 22.07 0.63 -38.40
C GLU A 285 22.12 0.21 -39.87
N LEU A 286 21.03 -0.38 -40.35
CA LEU A 286 20.90 -0.76 -41.76
C LEU A 286 20.77 0.53 -42.60
N PRO A 287 21.65 0.75 -43.60
CA PRO A 287 21.56 1.93 -44.47
C PRO A 287 20.19 2.03 -45.14
N ASP A 288 19.66 3.25 -45.25
CA ASP A 288 18.32 3.49 -45.81
C ASP A 288 18.16 2.94 -47.24
N ASP A 289 19.23 2.96 -48.05
CA ASP A 289 19.23 2.45 -49.42
C ASP A 289 19.19 0.92 -49.47
N GLU A 290 19.81 0.23 -48.49
CA GLU A 290 19.74 -1.21 -48.34
C GLU A 290 18.38 -1.64 -47.78
N TYR A 291 17.85 -0.91 -46.79
CA TYR A 291 16.52 -1.13 -46.24
C TYR A 291 15.41 -0.98 -47.30
N ALA A 292 15.54 -0.01 -48.21
CA ALA A 292 14.58 0.21 -49.30
C ALA A 292 14.56 -0.93 -50.33
N LYS A 293 15.66 -1.68 -50.50
CA LYS A 293 15.75 -2.81 -51.43
C LYS A 293 15.07 -4.08 -50.88
N ARG A 294 14.85 -4.17 -49.57
CA ARG A 294 14.28 -5.34 -48.91
C ARG A 294 12.75 -5.41 -49.08
N SER A 295 12.27 -6.54 -49.61
CA SER A 295 10.84 -6.79 -49.87
C SER A 295 10.05 -7.24 -48.63
N ASP A 296 10.75 -7.66 -47.58
CA ASP A 296 10.28 -8.11 -46.25
C ASP A 296 10.34 -7.00 -45.19
N SER A 297 10.54 -5.74 -45.60
CA SER A 297 10.62 -4.59 -44.69
C SER A 297 9.26 -3.93 -44.41
N VAL A 298 9.16 -3.23 -43.28
CA VAL A 298 7.98 -2.40 -42.95
C VAL A 298 7.76 -1.31 -44.00
N LEU A 299 8.83 -0.78 -44.60
CA LEU A 299 8.74 0.19 -45.68
C LEU A 299 8.13 -0.43 -46.94
N ALA A 300 8.60 -1.59 -47.38
CA ALA A 300 8.01 -2.29 -48.53
C ALA A 300 6.56 -2.71 -48.28
N PHE A 301 6.22 -3.12 -47.04
CA PHE A 301 4.84 -3.37 -46.64
C PHE A 301 3.97 -2.10 -46.73
N LYS A 302 4.45 -0.96 -46.20
CA LYS A 302 3.74 0.32 -46.25
C LYS A 302 3.56 0.82 -47.69
N GLN A 303 4.54 0.60 -48.57
CA GLN A 303 4.44 0.92 -49.99
C GLN A 303 3.43 0.02 -50.71
N ARG A 304 3.51 -1.30 -50.51
CA ARG A 304 2.60 -2.28 -51.13
C ARG A 304 1.14 -2.06 -50.73
N ASN A 305 0.92 -1.74 -49.46
CA ASN A 305 -0.42 -1.50 -48.91
C ASN A 305 -0.84 -0.03 -48.95
N LYS A 306 -0.01 0.85 -49.53
CA LYS A 306 -0.35 2.27 -49.72
C LYS A 306 -0.77 2.94 -48.41
N LEU A 307 0.06 2.78 -47.37
CA LEU A 307 -0.20 3.28 -46.02
C LEU A 307 0.56 4.57 -45.73
N GLY A 308 -0.11 5.52 -45.09
CA GLY A 308 0.47 6.82 -44.70
C GLY A 308 0.96 7.62 -45.91
N ARG A 309 2.25 7.98 -45.93
CA ARG A 309 2.86 8.77 -47.00
C ARG A 309 2.90 8.11 -48.39
N PHE A 310 2.62 6.81 -48.45
CA PHE A 310 2.61 6.02 -49.70
C PHE A 310 1.18 5.67 -50.15
N ALA A 311 0.17 6.18 -49.44
CA ALA A 311 -1.20 6.14 -49.91
C ALA A 311 -1.27 6.79 -51.28
N ASP A 312 -2.02 6.18 -52.22
CA ASP A 312 -2.26 6.84 -53.51
C ASP A 312 -2.81 8.23 -53.20
N SER A 313 -2.32 9.23 -53.89
CA SER A 313 -2.81 10.60 -53.77
C SER A 313 -4.27 10.78 -54.24
N GLN A 314 -4.98 9.67 -54.49
CA GLN A 314 -6.44 9.59 -54.64
C GLN A 314 -7.17 9.09 -53.37
N SER A 315 -6.44 8.67 -52.34
CA SER A 315 -6.94 8.55 -50.96
C SER A 315 -6.48 9.72 -50.07
N SER A 316 -5.68 10.62 -50.63
CA SER A 316 -5.57 12.02 -50.20
C SER A 316 -6.44 12.93 -51.08
N THR A 317 -7.64 12.47 -51.46
CA THR A 317 -8.70 13.34 -52.01
C THR A 317 -9.93 13.24 -51.12
N SER A 318 -9.75 13.71 -49.89
CA SER A 318 -10.67 14.64 -49.23
C SER A 318 -9.93 15.16 -47.98
N ASP A 319 -8.94 16.06 -48.07
CA ASP A 319 -9.13 17.45 -48.51
C ASP A 319 -10.57 17.79 -48.88
N ALA A 320 -11.49 17.49 -47.94
CA ALA A 320 -12.63 18.34 -47.73
C ALA A 320 -12.01 19.68 -47.33
N SER A 321 -11.90 20.55 -48.33
CA SER A 321 -11.99 21.99 -48.18
C SER A 321 -12.62 22.36 -46.84
N LEU A 322 -11.74 22.57 -45.86
CA LEU A 322 -11.61 23.67 -44.91
C LEU A 322 -12.60 24.82 -45.12
N THR A 323 -13.88 24.49 -45.12
CA THR A 323 -14.99 25.42 -45.08
C THR A 323 -16.06 24.71 -44.27
N PHE A 324 -15.81 24.55 -42.96
CA PHE A 324 -16.89 24.46 -41.98
C PHE A 324 -17.69 25.80 -41.92
N GLU A 325 -17.74 26.52 -43.04
CA GLU A 325 -18.31 27.84 -43.22
C GLU A 325 -19.83 27.73 -43.22
N GLU A 326 -20.38 26.67 -43.82
CA GLU A 326 -21.82 26.37 -43.74
C GLU A 326 -22.27 26.07 -42.30
N GLU A 327 -21.44 25.34 -41.53
CA GLU A 327 -21.73 25.06 -40.11
C GLU A 327 -21.48 26.29 -39.24
N ALA A 328 -20.44 27.08 -39.53
CA ALA A 328 -20.14 28.33 -38.84
C ALA A 328 -21.19 29.41 -39.08
N LYS A 329 -21.87 29.44 -40.25
CA LYS A 329 -22.99 30.36 -40.51
C LYS A 329 -24.15 30.19 -39.52
N ASN A 330 -24.36 28.97 -39.03
CA ASN A 330 -25.42 28.66 -38.08
C ASN A 330 -25.04 28.96 -36.62
N ILE A 331 -23.77 29.29 -36.34
CA ILE A 331 -23.25 29.53 -35.00
C ILE A 331 -22.96 31.02 -34.85
N LYS A 332 -23.67 31.71 -33.94
CA LYS A 332 -23.42 33.13 -33.65
C LYS A 332 -22.66 33.29 -32.35
N VAL A 333 -21.84 34.34 -32.27
CA VAL A 333 -21.19 34.75 -31.03
C VAL A 333 -22.27 35.18 -30.03
N GLY A 334 -22.24 34.59 -28.83
CA GLY A 334 -23.25 34.77 -27.79
C GLY A 334 -24.22 33.59 -27.64
N ASP A 335 -24.25 32.66 -28.59
CA ASP A 335 -25.13 31.49 -28.51
C ASP A 335 -24.68 30.53 -27.40
N ARG A 336 -25.66 29.94 -26.70
CA ARG A 336 -25.43 28.81 -25.81
C ARG A 336 -25.18 27.56 -26.63
N CYS A 337 -24.19 26.78 -26.24
CA CYS A 337 -23.80 25.60 -26.97
C CYS A 337 -23.41 24.43 -26.07
N GLU A 338 -23.58 23.24 -26.64
CA GLU A 338 -23.07 21.98 -26.12
C GLU A 338 -21.95 21.49 -27.04
N VAL A 339 -20.82 21.10 -26.46
CA VAL A 339 -19.66 20.57 -27.18
C VAL A 339 -19.50 19.09 -26.91
N ASP A 340 -19.45 18.31 -27.99
CA ASP A 340 -19.30 16.85 -27.95
C ASP A 340 -17.82 16.44 -28.06
N PHE A 341 -17.30 15.82 -26.99
CA PHE A 341 -15.92 15.34 -26.89
C PHE A 341 -15.78 13.82 -27.01
N SER A 342 -16.84 13.10 -27.40
CA SER A 342 -16.91 11.62 -27.40
C SER A 342 -15.77 10.88 -28.13
N GLU A 343 -15.03 11.52 -29.04
CA GLU A 343 -13.88 10.92 -29.73
C GLU A 343 -12.55 11.06 -28.97
N SER A 344 -12.52 11.79 -27.85
CA SER A 344 -11.28 12.17 -27.15
C SER A 344 -10.82 11.18 -26.08
N GLY A 345 -11.55 10.07 -25.87
CA GLY A 345 -11.14 8.98 -24.98
C GLY A 345 -11.29 9.22 -23.48
N GLU A 346 -11.87 10.36 -23.06
CA GLU A 346 -12.30 10.60 -21.68
C GLU A 346 -13.82 10.60 -21.62
N ASP A 347 -14.36 10.12 -20.50
CA ASP A 347 -15.79 9.86 -20.24
C ASP A 347 -16.72 10.84 -20.95
N GLY A 348 -17.77 10.31 -21.60
CA GLY A 348 -18.69 10.97 -22.53
C GLY A 348 -19.55 12.11 -21.97
N PHE A 349 -18.97 13.00 -21.16
CA PHE A 349 -19.57 14.22 -20.65
C PHE A 349 -19.58 15.28 -21.76
N LYS A 350 -20.80 15.68 -22.12
CA LYS A 350 -21.07 16.84 -22.96
C LYS A 350 -20.83 18.10 -22.13
N LYS A 351 -20.07 19.05 -22.65
CA LYS A 351 -19.70 20.28 -21.93
C LYS A 351 -20.50 21.45 -22.48
N ARG A 352 -21.08 22.26 -21.60
CA ARG A 352 -21.87 23.44 -21.96
C ARG A 352 -21.09 24.74 -21.79
N GLY A 353 -21.43 25.72 -22.62
CA GLY A 353 -20.80 27.02 -22.58
C GLY A 353 -21.42 28.03 -23.53
N ILE A 354 -20.71 29.14 -23.71
CA ILE A 354 -21.09 30.27 -24.56
C ILE A 354 -20.08 30.39 -25.70
N VAL A 355 -20.57 30.54 -26.92
CA VAL A 355 -19.72 30.84 -28.08
C VAL A 355 -19.19 32.27 -27.97
N ARG A 356 -17.86 32.41 -27.93
CA ARG A 356 -17.16 33.71 -27.85
C ARG A 356 -16.43 34.11 -29.13
N TYR A 357 -16.11 33.15 -30.00
CA TYR A 357 -15.43 33.41 -31.27
C TYR A 357 -15.89 32.43 -32.34
N VAL A 358 -16.06 32.90 -33.57
CA VAL A 358 -16.33 32.06 -34.76
C VAL A 358 -15.53 32.65 -35.92
N GLY A 359 -14.56 31.90 -36.45
CA GLY A 359 -13.74 32.39 -37.56
C GLY A 359 -12.45 31.61 -37.76
N GLU A 360 -11.61 32.10 -38.66
CA GLU A 360 -10.26 31.57 -38.86
C GLU A 360 -9.32 31.94 -37.72
N THR A 361 -8.22 31.21 -37.58
CA THR A 361 -7.22 31.43 -36.52
C THR A 361 -5.80 31.37 -37.08
N LYS A 362 -4.84 32.01 -36.42
CA LYS A 362 -3.44 31.98 -36.83
C LYS A 362 -2.72 30.70 -36.44
N PHE A 363 -3.18 29.99 -35.40
CA PHE A 363 -2.52 28.78 -34.94
C PHE A 363 -2.76 27.57 -35.86
N LYS A 364 -3.94 27.46 -36.49
CA LYS A 364 -4.29 26.39 -37.44
C LYS A 364 -5.29 26.86 -38.50
N PRO A 365 -5.15 26.40 -39.76
CA PRO A 365 -6.07 26.76 -40.85
C PRO A 365 -7.48 26.19 -40.67
N GLY A 366 -8.44 26.85 -41.31
CA GLY A 366 -9.88 26.54 -41.28
C GLY A 366 -10.65 27.28 -40.19
N TYR A 367 -11.98 27.20 -40.25
CA TYR A 367 -12.88 27.78 -39.24
C TYR A 367 -12.76 27.06 -37.89
N TRP A 368 -12.82 27.85 -36.83
CA TRP A 368 -12.79 27.45 -35.43
C TRP A 368 -13.87 28.20 -34.65
N VAL A 369 -14.40 27.54 -33.63
CA VAL A 369 -15.30 28.13 -32.65
C VAL A 369 -14.59 28.19 -31.31
N GLY A 370 -14.45 29.39 -30.76
CA GLY A 370 -14.00 29.61 -29.40
C GLY A 370 -15.19 29.57 -28.45
N VAL A 371 -15.15 28.65 -27.49
CA VAL A 371 -16.19 28.46 -26.48
C VAL A 371 -15.62 28.81 -25.11
N GLU A 372 -16.38 29.57 -24.33
CA GLU A 372 -16.17 29.75 -22.88
C GLU A 372 -17.11 28.78 -22.15
N TYR A 373 -16.54 27.76 -21.50
CA TYR A 373 -17.29 26.79 -20.71
C TYR A 373 -17.76 27.39 -19.39
N ASP A 374 -18.88 26.88 -18.88
CA ASP A 374 -19.41 27.26 -17.58
C ASP A 374 -18.47 26.78 -16.45
N GLU A 375 -17.95 25.57 -16.62
CA GLU A 375 -16.99 24.90 -15.73
C GLU A 375 -15.53 25.09 -16.17
N PRO A 376 -14.54 24.94 -15.27
CA PRO A 376 -13.10 25.09 -15.57
C PRO A 376 -12.51 23.89 -16.35
N VAL A 377 -13.16 23.52 -17.47
CA VAL A 377 -12.84 22.35 -18.32
C VAL A 377 -12.21 22.72 -19.66
N GLY A 378 -11.94 24.00 -19.86
CA GLY A 378 -11.22 24.57 -21.00
C GLY A 378 -9.70 24.46 -20.88
N LYS A 379 -9.01 24.83 -21.96
CA LYS A 379 -7.54 24.74 -22.08
C LYS A 379 -6.81 26.05 -21.86
N HIS A 380 -7.48 27.18 -22.11
CA HIS A 380 -6.90 28.53 -22.07
C HIS A 380 -7.91 29.55 -21.54
N ASN A 381 -7.50 30.82 -21.49
CA ASN A 381 -8.33 31.98 -21.14
C ASN A 381 -8.82 32.78 -22.36
N GLY A 382 -8.61 32.23 -23.57
CA GLY A 382 -8.99 32.85 -24.85
C GLY A 382 -7.83 33.45 -25.62
N THR A 383 -6.62 33.40 -25.04
CA THR A 383 -5.35 33.68 -25.71
C THR A 383 -4.67 32.37 -26.14
N VAL A 384 -4.22 32.28 -27.40
CA VAL A 384 -3.49 31.15 -27.97
C VAL A 384 -2.33 31.67 -28.81
N GLN A 385 -1.11 31.22 -28.54
CA GLN A 385 0.12 31.66 -29.24
C GLN A 385 0.27 33.20 -29.31
N ASP A 386 0.19 33.86 -28.15
CA ASP A 386 0.32 35.31 -27.98
C ASP A 386 -0.76 36.18 -28.68
N GLU A 387 -1.79 35.56 -29.24
CA GLU A 387 -2.96 36.26 -29.77
C GLU A 387 -4.21 36.01 -28.95
N THR A 388 -4.92 37.10 -28.64
CA THR A 388 -6.17 37.04 -27.88
C THR A 388 -7.35 37.10 -28.83
N TYR A 389 -8.13 36.02 -28.88
CA TYR A 389 -9.31 35.89 -29.73
C TYR A 389 -10.59 36.26 -28.97
N PHE A 390 -10.67 35.88 -27.70
CA PHE A 390 -11.76 36.23 -26.79
C PHE A 390 -11.24 36.29 -25.35
N GLN A 391 -12.06 36.81 -24.43
CA GLN A 391 -11.77 36.82 -23.00
C GLN A 391 -12.62 35.76 -22.30
N ALA A 392 -11.98 34.90 -21.51
CA ALA A 392 -12.62 33.90 -20.66
C ALA A 392 -11.86 33.74 -19.35
N ARG A 393 -12.50 33.14 -18.35
CA ARG A 393 -11.84 32.75 -17.09
C ARG A 393 -10.68 31.76 -17.36
N PRO A 394 -9.62 31.74 -16.53
CA PRO A 394 -8.52 30.78 -16.68
C PRO A 394 -9.04 29.33 -16.68
N LYS A 395 -8.67 28.54 -17.69
CA LYS A 395 -9.18 27.17 -17.93
C LYS A 395 -10.67 27.08 -18.29
N HIS A 396 -11.31 28.15 -18.77
CA HIS A 396 -12.68 28.08 -19.31
C HIS A 396 -12.75 28.18 -20.84
N GLY A 397 -11.72 28.72 -21.50
CA GLY A 397 -11.69 28.84 -22.95
C GLY A 397 -11.17 27.59 -23.65
N ALA A 398 -11.81 27.18 -24.75
CA ALA A 398 -11.25 26.22 -25.69
C ALA A 398 -11.64 26.53 -27.14
N PHE A 399 -10.79 26.12 -28.08
CA PHE A 399 -11.11 26.10 -29.51
C PHE A 399 -11.52 24.70 -29.96
N VAL A 400 -12.65 24.63 -30.65
CA VAL A 400 -13.21 23.41 -31.22
C VAL A 400 -13.66 23.63 -32.67
N ARG A 401 -13.84 22.56 -33.42
CA ARG A 401 -14.34 22.62 -34.79
C ARG A 401 -15.85 22.85 -34.80
N PRO A 402 -16.41 23.60 -35.77
CA PRO A 402 -17.86 23.88 -35.83
C PRO A 402 -18.73 22.62 -35.76
N ASN A 403 -18.34 21.52 -36.41
CA ASN A 403 -19.07 20.24 -36.38
C ASN A 403 -19.23 19.61 -34.99
N LYS A 404 -18.42 20.02 -34.00
CA LYS A 404 -18.51 19.53 -32.61
C LYS A 404 -19.38 20.42 -31.73
N VAL A 405 -19.86 21.55 -32.24
CA VAL A 405 -20.65 22.54 -31.51
C VAL A 405 -22.10 22.46 -31.91
N LYS A 406 -22.98 22.19 -30.95
CA LYS A 406 -24.43 22.29 -31.13
C LYS A 406 -24.92 23.54 -30.43
N VAL A 407 -25.37 24.53 -31.19
CA VAL A 407 -26.05 25.71 -30.64
C VAL A 407 -27.52 25.37 -30.35
N GLY A 408 -28.04 25.92 -29.26
CA GLY A 408 -29.42 25.65 -28.83
C GLY A 408 -29.69 26.18 -27.42
N ASP A 409 -30.85 25.82 -26.87
CA ASP A 409 -31.20 26.15 -25.49
C ASP A 409 -30.52 25.18 -24.52
N TYR A 410 -29.27 25.50 -24.17
CA TYR A 410 -28.44 24.74 -23.24
C TYR A 410 -28.15 25.59 -21.99
N PRO A 411 -29.07 25.65 -21.01
CA PRO A 411 -28.84 26.39 -19.77
C PRO A 411 -27.66 25.78 -18.98
N GLU A 412 -27.05 26.60 -18.12
CA GLU A 412 -26.01 26.17 -17.18
C GLU A 412 -26.58 25.07 -16.26
N GLU A 413 -25.85 23.98 -16.09
CA GLU A 413 -26.24 22.94 -15.14
C GLU A 413 -25.81 23.39 -13.74
N GLU A 414 -26.75 23.93 -12.98
CA GLU A 414 -26.55 24.16 -11.55
C GLU A 414 -26.47 22.79 -10.87
N ILE A 415 -25.27 22.42 -10.41
CA ILE A 415 -25.12 21.28 -9.51
C ILE A 415 -25.74 21.72 -8.18
N GLU A 416 -26.99 21.33 -7.93
CA GLU A 416 -27.53 21.34 -6.56
C GLU A 416 -26.59 20.48 -5.70
N GLU A 417 -25.96 21.12 -4.70
CA GLU A 417 -25.04 20.48 -3.77
C GLU A 417 -25.66 19.19 -3.21
N MET A 418 -25.14 18.03 -3.64
CA MET A 418 -25.49 16.70 -3.12
C MET A 418 -24.71 16.34 -1.86
#